data_AF-A0A9N8HZN0-F1
#
_entry.id   AF-A0A9N8HZN0-F1
#
_cell.length_a   1.000
_cell.length_b   1.000
_cell.length_c   1.000
_cell.angle_alpha   90.00
_cell.angle_beta   90.00
_cell.angle_gamma   90.00
#
_symmetry.space_group_name_H-M   'P 1'
#
loop_
_entity.id
_entity.type
_entity.pdbx_description
1 polymer ?
#
loop_
_entity_poly.entity_id
_entity_poly.type
_entity_poly.pdbx_seq_one_letter_code
_entity_poly.pdbx_strand_id
1 'polypeptide(L)'
;QRDVDTQGGIATKKKKETARICLMVKHAERYLKEWLDYNLAIGFTDIHVLDNSPEFSLHNWTYQRDKLRIEHFIPNVVNNVTDAGEAQKQQQYGYKHCVEQARADKITWLATFDVDEFLVLHKHDNVLDFMRDTCSARQQHNGSSCGQISINWFTMGSSNRTDYVNVPVTRRFQYGRFQNTVKSIVDPWAVALKEKHFRWSHTFKLAPRRKWFSANGQPVNNRGWKIMVHEEGTLDVAALHHYKYLSKEEWHTKNCVRGDVMGKQQEMKKICNGRAPEPFAGEVFNDDAWQVLRSRVPSYQQYDNVQELG
;
A
#
# COMPACT_ATOMS: atom_id res chain seq x y z
N GLN A 1 -37.23 0.38 52.74
CA GLN A 1 -35.83 0.83 52.78
C GLN A 1 -35.04 -0.05 51.82
N ARG A 2 -34.72 0.53 50.65
CA ARG A 2 -33.79 0.10 49.60
C ARG A 2 -34.01 -1.27 48.95
N ASP A 3 -34.70 -1.20 47.81
CA ASP A 3 -34.48 -2.10 46.67
C ASP A 3 -33.03 -1.95 46.18
N VAL A 4 -32.35 -3.07 45.99
CA VAL A 4 -31.02 -3.15 45.38
C VAL A 4 -31.23 -3.60 43.94
N ASP A 5 -31.34 -2.63 43.04
CA ASP A 5 -31.27 -2.86 41.60
C ASP A 5 -29.80 -3.07 41.19
N THR A 6 -29.39 -4.33 41.09
CA THR A 6 -28.16 -4.71 40.40
C THR A 6 -28.40 -4.69 38.89
N GLN A 7 -28.13 -3.54 38.24
CA GLN A 7 -27.98 -3.48 36.79
C GLN A 7 -26.64 -4.10 36.38
N GLY A 8 -26.68 -5.38 35.97
CA GLY A 8 -25.59 -6.04 35.26
C GLY A 8 -25.45 -5.47 33.85
N GLY A 9 -24.52 -4.53 33.67
CA GLY A 9 -24.13 -4.04 32.35
C GLY A 9 -23.43 -5.15 31.56
N ILE A 10 -24.06 -5.61 30.49
CA ILE A 10 -23.43 -6.51 29.50
C ILE A 10 -22.31 -5.71 28.82
N ALA A 11 -21.07 -5.95 29.23
CA ALA A 11 -19.90 -5.46 28.53
C ALA A 11 -19.88 -6.10 27.13
N THR A 12 -20.39 -5.38 26.13
CA THR A 12 -20.23 -5.77 24.72
C THR A 12 -18.74 -5.79 24.41
N LYS A 13 -18.18 -6.98 24.24
CA LYS A 13 -16.77 -7.19 23.87
C LYS A 13 -16.54 -6.48 22.53
N LYS A 14 -15.95 -5.27 22.55
CA LYS A 14 -15.65 -4.51 21.33
C LYS A 14 -14.87 -5.42 20.39
N LYS A 15 -15.38 -5.62 19.18
CA LYS A 15 -14.70 -6.40 18.15
C LYS A 15 -13.32 -5.77 17.90
N LYS A 16 -12.26 -6.58 17.94
CA LYS A 16 -10.89 -6.10 17.68
C LYS A 16 -10.81 -5.55 16.26
N GLU A 17 -10.38 -4.29 16.15
CA GLU A 17 -10.15 -3.64 14.86
C GLU A 17 -8.94 -4.26 14.15
N THR A 18 -9.01 -4.37 12.82
CA THR A 18 -7.97 -5.00 11.99
C THR A 18 -7.70 -4.17 10.75
N ALA A 19 -6.43 -4.11 10.35
CA ALA A 19 -5.97 -3.47 9.13
C ALA A 19 -5.21 -4.48 8.28
N ARG A 20 -5.66 -4.71 7.05
CA ARG A 20 -5.01 -5.59 6.06
C ARG A 20 -4.33 -4.75 5.00
N ILE A 21 -3.15 -5.17 4.56
CA ILE A 21 -2.65 -4.78 3.23
C ILE A 21 -2.90 -5.91 2.26
N CYS A 22 -3.44 -5.60 1.08
CA CYS A 22 -3.54 -6.54 -0.01
C CYS A 22 -2.83 -5.99 -1.24
N LEU A 23 -1.89 -6.75 -1.78
CA LEU A 23 -1.02 -6.32 -2.87
C LEU A 23 -0.87 -7.41 -3.91
N MET A 24 -0.56 -6.99 -5.14
CA MET A 24 -0.22 -7.90 -6.23
C MET A 24 1.25 -7.77 -6.58
N VAL A 25 1.96 -8.90 -6.66
CA VAL A 25 3.42 -8.95 -6.79
C VAL A 25 3.80 -9.86 -7.94
N LYS A 26 4.86 -9.51 -8.67
CA LYS A 26 5.44 -10.35 -9.72
C LYS A 26 6.97 -10.26 -9.68
N HIS A 27 7.65 -11.36 -9.38
CA HIS A 27 9.12 -11.45 -9.30
C HIS A 27 9.78 -10.30 -8.49
N ALA A 28 9.26 -10.03 -7.29
CA ALA A 28 9.74 -8.96 -6.40
C ALA A 28 10.21 -9.49 -5.04
N GLU A 29 10.58 -10.76 -4.97
CA GLU A 29 10.89 -11.53 -3.76
C GLU A 29 11.96 -10.84 -2.90
N ARG A 30 12.96 -10.23 -3.55
CA ARG A 30 14.09 -9.55 -2.89
C ARG A 30 13.68 -8.41 -1.97
N TYR A 31 12.52 -7.79 -2.20
CA TYR A 31 12.03 -6.64 -1.42
C TYR A 31 11.00 -7.04 -0.36
N LEU A 32 10.45 -8.25 -0.48
CA LEU A 32 9.25 -8.64 0.24
C LEU A 32 9.49 -8.73 1.75
N LYS A 33 10.64 -9.25 2.20
CA LYS A 33 10.91 -9.44 3.63
C LYS A 33 10.94 -8.10 4.39
N GLU A 34 11.70 -7.12 3.91
CA GLU A 34 11.75 -5.77 4.50
C GLU A 34 10.37 -5.14 4.54
N TRP A 35 9.65 -5.23 3.42
CA TRP A 35 8.31 -4.66 3.32
C TRP A 35 7.31 -5.33 4.28
N LEU A 36 7.35 -6.65 4.45
CA LEU A 36 6.54 -7.38 5.41
C LEU A 36 6.87 -6.97 6.86
N ASP A 37 8.16 -6.98 7.22
CA ASP A 37 8.63 -6.60 8.55
C ASP A 37 8.18 -5.17 8.89
N TYR A 38 8.33 -4.24 7.95
CA TYR A 38 7.93 -2.84 8.10
C TYR A 38 6.43 -2.69 8.35
N ASN A 39 5.59 -3.28 7.48
CA ASN A 39 4.15 -3.07 7.54
C ASN A 39 3.52 -3.72 8.77
N LEU A 40 3.99 -4.89 9.19
CA LEU A 40 3.58 -5.49 10.46
C LEU A 40 4.01 -4.65 11.65
N ALA A 41 5.22 -4.06 11.60
CA ALA A 41 5.77 -3.23 12.66
C ALA A 41 5.00 -1.91 12.90
N ILE A 42 4.39 -1.33 11.87
CA ILE A 42 3.52 -0.15 11.97
C ILE A 42 2.04 -0.49 12.25
N GLY A 43 1.75 -1.77 12.56
CA GLY A 43 0.46 -2.19 13.10
C GLY A 43 -0.56 -2.70 12.09
N PHE A 44 -0.16 -3.00 10.84
CA PHE A 44 -1.01 -3.84 10.00
C PHE A 44 -1.10 -5.24 10.61
N THR A 45 -2.31 -5.77 10.69
CA THR A 45 -2.61 -7.02 11.40
C THR A 45 -2.54 -8.24 10.48
N ASP A 46 -2.65 -8.02 9.18
CA ASP A 46 -2.73 -9.06 8.16
C ASP A 46 -2.19 -8.53 6.82
N ILE A 47 -1.53 -9.39 6.05
CA ILE A 47 -1.03 -9.12 4.71
C ILE A 47 -1.50 -10.23 3.78
N HIS A 48 -2.12 -9.85 2.65
CA HIS A 48 -2.54 -10.77 1.59
C HIS A 48 -1.81 -10.46 0.29
N VAL A 49 -0.89 -11.34 -0.10
CA VAL A 49 -0.12 -11.25 -1.34
C VAL A 49 -0.79 -12.07 -2.42
N LEU A 50 -1.08 -11.41 -3.55
CA LEU A 50 -1.49 -12.03 -4.80
C LEU A 50 -0.25 -12.18 -5.68
N ASP A 51 0.28 -13.40 -5.79
CA ASP A 51 1.39 -13.71 -6.68
C ASP A 51 0.89 -13.81 -8.12
N ASN A 52 1.36 -12.88 -8.95
CA ASN A 52 1.00 -12.75 -10.35
C ASN A 52 2.11 -13.27 -11.30
N SER A 53 3.07 -14.02 -10.78
CA SER A 53 4.02 -14.78 -11.61
C SER A 53 3.34 -15.99 -12.26
N PRO A 54 3.68 -16.32 -13.52
CA PRO A 54 3.17 -17.53 -14.17
C PRO A 54 3.44 -18.83 -13.39
N GLU A 55 4.60 -18.91 -12.73
CA GLU A 55 5.13 -20.11 -12.08
C GLU A 55 4.85 -20.20 -10.57
N PHE A 56 4.10 -19.24 -10.03
CA PHE A 56 3.86 -19.10 -8.59
C PHE A 56 5.16 -19.03 -7.78
N SER A 57 6.02 -18.05 -8.08
CA SER A 57 7.35 -17.90 -7.50
C SER A 57 7.38 -17.83 -5.97
N LEU A 58 6.26 -17.46 -5.34
CA LEU A 58 6.07 -17.42 -3.89
C LEU A 58 5.49 -18.71 -3.28
N HIS A 59 5.30 -19.81 -4.02
CA HIS A 59 4.67 -21.04 -3.49
C HIS A 59 5.37 -21.63 -2.24
N ASN A 60 6.70 -21.54 -2.19
CA ASN A 60 7.51 -22.02 -1.05
C ASN A 60 7.83 -20.92 -0.02
N TRP A 61 7.33 -19.70 -0.21
CA TRP A 61 7.59 -18.64 0.76
C TRP A 61 6.88 -18.96 2.08
N THR A 62 7.64 -18.90 3.16
CA THR A 62 7.12 -19.06 4.52
C THR A 62 7.57 -17.89 5.36
N TYR A 63 6.61 -17.16 5.92
CA TYR A 63 6.85 -16.03 6.81
C TYR A 63 5.59 -15.81 7.66
N GLN A 64 5.74 -15.70 8.99
CA GLN A 64 4.65 -15.46 9.97
C GLN A 64 3.26 -15.93 9.49
N ARG A 65 3.05 -17.26 9.42
CA ARG A 65 1.94 -17.90 8.69
C ARG A 65 0.55 -17.45 9.14
N ASP A 66 0.41 -16.93 10.36
CA ASP A 66 -0.84 -16.40 10.90
C ASP A 66 -1.19 -14.99 10.39
N LYS A 67 -0.20 -14.25 9.86
CA LYS A 67 -0.35 -12.87 9.39
C LYS A 67 -0.17 -12.69 7.89
N LEU A 68 0.39 -13.69 7.20
CA LEU A 68 0.66 -13.65 5.77
C LEU A 68 -0.16 -14.70 5.03
N ARG A 69 -1.03 -14.27 4.13
CA ARG A 69 -1.68 -15.12 3.12
C ARG A 69 -1.03 -14.87 1.77
N ILE A 70 -0.60 -15.93 1.09
CA ILE A 70 -0.10 -15.88 -0.29
C ILE A 70 -1.05 -16.70 -1.15
N GLU A 71 -1.45 -16.14 -2.29
CA GLU A 71 -2.35 -16.77 -3.25
C GLU A 71 -1.77 -16.64 -4.66
N HIS A 72 -1.79 -17.72 -5.44
CA HIS A 72 -1.46 -17.66 -6.86
C HIS A 72 -2.64 -17.05 -7.62
N PHE A 73 -2.43 -15.88 -8.22
CA PHE A 73 -3.50 -15.08 -8.80
C PHE A 73 -3.11 -14.55 -10.18
N ILE A 74 -3.61 -15.22 -11.22
CA ILE A 74 -3.45 -14.82 -12.62
C ILE A 74 -4.83 -14.49 -13.21
N PRO A 75 -5.26 -13.22 -13.21
CA PRO A 75 -6.60 -12.83 -13.63
C PRO A 75 -7.02 -13.31 -15.01
N ASN A 76 -6.08 -13.36 -15.96
CA ASN A 76 -6.40 -13.77 -17.32
C ASN A 76 -6.73 -15.25 -17.43
N VAL A 77 -6.12 -16.08 -16.57
CA VAL A 77 -6.38 -17.52 -16.47
C VAL A 77 -7.65 -17.77 -15.64
N VAL A 78 -7.80 -17.05 -14.52
CA VAL A 78 -8.96 -17.21 -13.63
C VAL A 78 -10.26 -16.71 -14.28
N ASN A 79 -10.21 -15.66 -15.11
CA ASN A 79 -11.38 -15.04 -15.72
C ASN A 79 -11.55 -15.35 -17.23
N ASN A 80 -10.78 -16.29 -17.80
CA ASN A 80 -10.79 -16.61 -19.24
C ASN A 80 -10.70 -15.37 -20.15
N VAL A 81 -9.83 -14.42 -19.81
CA VAL A 81 -9.71 -13.16 -20.53
C VAL A 81 -8.86 -13.35 -21.79
N THR A 82 -9.50 -13.32 -22.96
CA THR A 82 -8.84 -13.42 -24.26
C THR A 82 -8.50 -12.06 -24.88
N ASP A 83 -9.11 -10.98 -24.38
CA ASP A 83 -8.89 -9.62 -24.89
C ASP A 83 -7.61 -8.99 -24.33
N ALA A 84 -6.70 -8.56 -25.22
CA ALA A 84 -5.44 -7.92 -24.85
C ALA A 84 -5.63 -6.62 -24.04
N GLY A 85 -6.74 -5.91 -24.22
CA GLY A 85 -7.08 -4.70 -23.44
C GLY A 85 -7.61 -4.99 -22.03
N GLU A 86 -8.19 -6.17 -21.81
CA GLU A 86 -8.59 -6.66 -20.48
C GLU A 86 -7.40 -7.29 -19.74
N ALA A 87 -6.46 -7.88 -20.48
CA ALA A 87 -5.20 -8.41 -19.94
C ALA A 87 -4.31 -7.36 -19.26
N GLN A 88 -4.55 -6.06 -19.53
CA GLN A 88 -3.89 -4.93 -18.87
C GLN A 88 -4.54 -4.50 -17.56
N LYS A 89 -5.61 -5.18 -17.13
CA LYS A 89 -6.38 -4.83 -15.92
C LYS A 89 -6.17 -5.80 -14.76
N GLN A 90 -5.03 -6.48 -14.71
CA GLN A 90 -4.81 -7.54 -13.73
C GLN A 90 -4.83 -6.99 -12.29
N GLN A 91 -4.17 -5.86 -12.05
CA GLN A 91 -4.13 -5.24 -10.72
C GLN A 91 -5.53 -4.83 -10.24
N GLN A 92 -6.37 -4.38 -11.17
CA GLN A 92 -7.77 -4.03 -10.93
C GLN A 92 -8.61 -5.23 -10.48
N TYR A 93 -8.46 -6.37 -11.15
CA TYR A 93 -9.11 -7.62 -10.72
C TYR A 93 -8.58 -8.09 -9.37
N GLY A 94 -7.27 -7.96 -9.13
CA GLY A 94 -6.66 -8.25 -7.83
C GLY A 94 -7.25 -7.41 -6.71
N TYR A 95 -7.42 -6.10 -6.91
CA TYR A 95 -7.97 -5.22 -5.87
C TYR A 95 -9.47 -5.43 -5.64
N LYS A 96 -10.23 -5.85 -6.67
CA LYS A 96 -11.61 -6.33 -6.47
C LYS A 96 -11.62 -7.55 -5.55
N HIS A 97 -10.79 -8.55 -5.84
CA HIS A 97 -10.64 -9.75 -5.04
C HIS A 97 -10.20 -9.43 -3.61
N CYS A 98 -9.24 -8.52 -3.42
CA CYS A 98 -8.83 -8.03 -2.10
C CYS A 98 -9.99 -7.46 -1.29
N VAL A 99 -10.87 -6.65 -1.90
CA VAL A 99 -12.05 -6.10 -1.21
C VAL A 99 -13.05 -7.20 -0.84
N GLU A 100 -13.31 -8.14 -1.76
CA GLU A 100 -14.22 -9.27 -1.53
C GLU A 100 -13.71 -10.16 -0.39
N GLN A 101 -12.43 -10.49 -0.38
CA GLN A 101 -11.77 -11.26 0.67
C GLN A 101 -11.72 -10.52 2.00
N ALA A 102 -11.42 -9.22 2.00
CA ALA A 102 -11.44 -8.41 3.21
C ALA A 102 -12.84 -8.36 3.86
N ARG A 103 -13.91 -8.33 3.05
CA ARG A 103 -15.29 -8.44 3.55
C ARG A 103 -15.58 -9.81 4.14
N ALA A 104 -15.18 -10.89 3.45
CA ALA A 104 -15.37 -12.26 3.92
C ALA A 104 -14.68 -12.49 5.29
N ASP A 105 -13.45 -12.01 5.41
CA ASP A 105 -12.63 -12.10 6.64
C ASP A 105 -13.02 -11.04 7.68
N LYS A 106 -14.01 -10.18 7.37
CA LYS A 106 -14.52 -9.11 8.23
C LYS A 106 -13.43 -8.15 8.72
N ILE A 107 -12.48 -7.83 7.85
CA ILE A 107 -11.41 -6.85 8.05
C ILE A 107 -12.01 -5.44 8.19
N THR A 108 -11.44 -4.62 9.08
CA THR A 108 -11.94 -3.26 9.32
C THR A 108 -11.43 -2.28 8.27
N TRP A 109 -10.12 -2.29 8.00
CA TRP A 109 -9.46 -1.40 7.05
C TRP A 109 -8.62 -2.21 6.06
N LEU A 110 -8.67 -1.82 4.79
CA LEU A 110 -7.91 -2.41 3.70
C LEU A 110 -7.05 -1.35 3.02
N ALA A 111 -5.75 -1.58 2.96
CA ALA A 111 -4.82 -0.82 2.13
C ALA A 111 -4.46 -1.62 0.86
N THR A 112 -4.30 -0.93 -0.26
CA THR A 112 -3.80 -1.51 -1.52
C THR A 112 -2.50 -0.83 -1.91
N PHE A 113 -1.47 -1.08 -1.11
CA PHE A 113 -0.11 -0.56 -1.32
C PHE A 113 0.73 -1.56 -2.11
N ASP A 114 1.59 -1.07 -2.98
CA ASP A 114 2.52 -1.87 -3.75
C ASP A 114 3.75 -2.25 -2.88
N VAL A 115 4.51 -3.28 -3.28
CA VAL A 115 5.69 -3.77 -2.53
C VAL A 115 6.83 -2.73 -2.44
N ASP A 116 6.76 -1.66 -3.24
CA ASP A 116 7.67 -0.52 -3.21
C ASP A 116 7.09 0.71 -2.48
N GLU A 117 6.00 0.55 -1.72
CA GLU A 117 5.32 1.62 -0.99
C GLU A 117 5.34 1.40 0.53
N PHE A 118 5.85 2.39 1.28
CA PHE A 118 6.03 2.34 2.73
C PHE A 118 5.29 3.49 3.41
N LEU A 119 4.30 3.17 4.25
CA LEU A 119 3.52 4.18 4.98
C LEU A 119 4.34 4.73 6.15
N VAL A 120 4.60 6.03 6.14
CA VAL A 120 5.20 6.77 7.25
C VAL A 120 4.11 7.55 7.97
N LEU A 121 4.00 7.35 9.28
CA LEU A 121 3.07 8.05 10.16
C LEU A 121 3.85 9.02 11.04
N HIS A 122 3.57 10.32 10.93
CA HIS A 122 4.28 11.35 11.70
C HIS A 122 3.55 11.77 12.98
N LYS A 123 2.26 11.45 13.08
CA LYS A 123 1.39 11.83 14.20
C LYS A 123 0.82 10.64 14.98
N HIS A 124 1.07 9.41 14.53
CA HIS A 124 0.50 8.20 15.11
C HIS A 124 1.54 7.08 15.14
N ASP A 125 1.47 6.24 16.18
CA ASP A 125 2.39 5.12 16.35
C ASP A 125 2.06 3.92 15.45
N ASN A 126 0.79 3.75 15.10
CA ASN A 126 0.32 2.64 14.28
C ASN A 126 -0.85 3.03 13.37
N VAL A 127 -1.06 2.23 12.33
CA VAL A 127 -2.09 2.47 11.31
C VAL A 127 -3.51 2.48 11.89
N LEU A 128 -3.81 1.68 12.92
CA LEU A 128 -5.14 1.66 13.51
C LEU A 128 -5.43 2.95 14.29
N ASP A 129 -4.45 3.50 15.01
CA ASP A 129 -4.57 4.81 15.65
C ASP A 129 -4.76 5.91 14.61
N PHE A 130 -3.99 5.88 13.52
CA PHE A 130 -4.13 6.82 12.40
C PHE A 130 -5.54 6.76 11.79
N MET A 131 -6.03 5.55 11.47
CA MET A 131 -7.37 5.37 10.92
C MET A 131 -8.44 5.82 11.92
N ARG A 132 -8.32 5.45 13.20
CA ARG A 132 -9.25 5.89 14.23
C ARG A 132 -9.27 7.38 14.34
N ASP A 133 -8.16 8.06 14.59
CA ASP A 133 -8.14 9.51 14.76
C ASP A 133 -8.69 10.23 13.51
N THR A 134 -8.18 9.90 12.33
CA THR A 134 -8.60 10.55 11.08
C THR A 134 -10.07 10.28 10.73
N CYS A 135 -10.57 9.08 10.98
CA CYS A 135 -11.97 8.72 10.72
C CYS A 135 -12.93 8.96 11.90
N SER A 136 -12.47 9.22 13.13
CA SER A 136 -13.30 9.44 14.32
C SER A 136 -13.33 10.90 14.77
N ALA A 137 -12.24 11.67 14.60
CA ALA A 137 -12.12 13.05 15.08
C ALA A 137 -13.03 14.06 14.34
N ARG A 138 -13.63 13.71 13.19
CA ARG A 138 -14.38 14.67 12.34
C ARG A 138 -15.73 14.18 11.79
N GLN A 139 -16.18 12.99 12.18
CA GLN A 139 -17.11 12.20 11.35
C GLN A 139 -18.36 11.66 12.08
N GLN A 140 -18.78 12.28 13.19
CA GLN A 140 -20.13 12.04 13.73
C GLN A 140 -21.12 13.21 13.50
N HIS A 141 -20.67 14.36 12.99
CA HIS A 141 -21.51 15.55 12.97
C HIS A 141 -22.58 15.63 11.86
N ASN A 142 -22.59 14.72 10.86
CA ASN A 142 -23.55 14.78 9.73
C ASN A 142 -24.06 13.41 9.25
N GLY A 143 -24.07 12.39 10.11
CA GLY A 143 -24.64 11.06 9.79
C GLY A 143 -23.94 10.27 8.66
N SER A 144 -22.73 10.69 8.26
CA SER A 144 -21.92 10.02 7.24
C SER A 144 -20.66 9.43 7.85
N SER A 145 -20.29 8.20 7.46
CA SER A 145 -19.14 7.47 8.01
C SER A 145 -17.94 7.48 7.06
N CYS A 146 -16.74 7.45 7.66
CA CYS A 146 -15.48 7.46 6.93
C CYS A 146 -15.38 6.24 6.01
N GLY A 147 -15.25 6.46 4.71
CA GLY A 147 -15.16 5.41 3.71
C GLY A 147 -13.72 5.12 3.30
N GLN A 148 -12.93 6.15 3.00
CA GLN A 148 -11.51 6.00 2.67
C GLN A 148 -10.69 7.21 3.11
N ILE A 149 -9.40 6.98 3.33
CA ILE A 149 -8.38 8.01 3.50
C ILE A 149 -7.40 7.90 2.34
N SER A 150 -7.08 9.03 1.70
CA SER A 150 -6.00 9.12 0.72
C SER A 150 -4.74 9.70 1.32
N ILE A 151 -3.61 9.11 0.93
CA ILE A 151 -2.28 9.43 1.43
C ILE A 151 -1.40 9.74 0.23
N ASN A 152 -0.75 10.90 0.26
CA ASN A 152 0.12 11.37 -0.81
C ASN A 152 1.43 10.56 -0.87
N TRP A 153 1.92 10.38 -2.09
CA TRP A 153 3.24 9.82 -2.34
C TRP A 153 4.33 10.82 -2.01
N PHE A 154 5.38 10.31 -1.38
CA PHE A 154 6.71 10.90 -1.40
C PHE A 154 7.60 9.97 -2.21
N THR A 155 7.87 10.31 -3.47
CA THR A 155 8.60 9.41 -4.37
C THR A 155 10.09 9.47 -4.07
N MET A 156 10.65 8.34 -3.69
CA MET A 156 12.08 8.17 -3.44
C MET A 156 12.81 7.98 -4.77
N GLY A 157 13.90 8.73 -4.95
CA GLY A 157 14.78 8.63 -6.09
C GLY A 157 15.79 7.49 -5.98
N SER A 158 16.56 7.30 -7.03
CA SER A 158 17.61 6.29 -7.13
C SER A 158 18.84 6.58 -6.27
N SER A 159 18.95 7.78 -5.68
CA SER A 159 20.15 8.25 -4.97
C SER A 159 21.43 8.07 -5.80
N ASN A 160 21.32 8.14 -7.14
CA ASN A 160 22.37 7.84 -8.12
C ASN A 160 23.04 6.46 -7.98
N ARG A 161 22.37 5.51 -7.33
CA ARG A 161 22.86 4.13 -7.16
C ARG A 161 22.78 3.37 -8.47
N THR A 162 23.85 2.67 -8.82
CA THR A 162 23.96 1.92 -10.07
C THR A 162 23.58 0.47 -9.88
N ASP A 163 24.06 -0.14 -8.81
CA ASP A 163 24.05 -1.59 -8.63
C ASP A 163 23.12 -2.03 -7.50
N TYR A 164 22.60 -3.24 -7.63
CA TYR A 164 21.88 -3.89 -6.55
C TYR A 164 22.86 -4.26 -5.42
N VAL A 165 22.52 -3.86 -4.20
CA VAL A 165 23.13 -4.40 -2.98
C VAL A 165 22.04 -4.85 -2.01
N ASN A 166 22.31 -5.91 -1.26
CA ASN A 166 21.37 -6.51 -0.32
C ASN A 166 21.30 -5.72 1.01
N VAL A 167 20.92 -4.45 0.90
CA VAL A 167 20.70 -3.51 2.00
C VAL A 167 19.26 -2.98 1.88
N PRO A 168 18.54 -2.75 3.00
CA PRO A 168 17.16 -2.28 2.98
C PRO A 168 16.94 -1.10 2.02
N VAL A 169 15.87 -1.13 1.21
CA VAL A 169 15.57 -0.04 0.26
C VAL A 169 15.38 1.28 1.00
N THR A 170 14.78 1.24 2.18
CA THR A 170 14.60 2.41 3.05
C THR A 170 15.93 3.02 3.49
N ARG A 171 16.97 2.20 3.68
CA ARG A 171 18.34 2.65 4.01
C ARG A 171 19.11 3.15 2.80
N ARG A 172 18.94 2.51 1.64
CA ARG A 172 19.69 2.81 0.40
C ARG A 172 19.25 4.11 -0.26
N PHE A 173 17.94 4.38 -0.24
CA PHE A 173 17.34 5.47 -1.00
C PHE A 173 16.67 6.47 -0.05
N GLN A 174 17.36 7.56 0.25
CA GLN A 174 16.94 8.54 1.27
C GLN A 174 16.70 9.94 0.70
N TYR A 175 16.66 10.08 -0.62
CA TYR A 175 16.36 11.35 -1.29
C TYR A 175 15.14 11.18 -2.17
N GLY A 176 14.18 12.08 -2.05
CA GLY A 176 12.92 11.98 -2.78
C GLY A 176 12.31 13.34 -3.07
N ARG A 177 11.03 13.33 -3.43
CA ARG A 177 10.21 14.53 -3.59
C ARG A 177 8.73 14.23 -3.38
N PHE A 178 7.98 15.25 -3.02
CA PHE A 178 6.52 15.19 -3.01
C PHE A 178 5.97 14.84 -4.40
N GLN A 179 4.92 14.02 -4.42
CA GLN A 179 4.04 13.86 -5.57
C GLN A 179 2.60 14.01 -5.10
N ASN A 180 1.81 14.76 -5.86
CA ASN A 180 0.38 14.87 -5.61
C ASN A 180 -0.35 13.51 -5.75
N THR A 181 0.27 12.51 -6.39
CA THR A 181 -0.32 11.17 -6.49
C THR A 181 -0.64 10.58 -5.11
N VAL A 182 -1.77 9.88 -4.99
CA VAL A 182 -2.21 9.24 -3.74
C VAL A 182 -2.43 7.74 -3.89
N LYS A 183 -2.38 7.03 -2.77
CA LYS A 183 -3.02 5.73 -2.55
C LYS A 183 -4.03 5.84 -1.42
N SER A 184 -4.77 4.77 -1.13
CA SER A 184 -5.81 4.81 -0.12
C SER A 184 -5.83 3.62 0.83
N ILE A 185 -6.33 3.90 2.03
CA ILE A 185 -6.81 2.91 3.00
C ILE A 185 -8.33 3.07 3.08
N VAL A 186 -9.08 1.98 2.94
CA VAL A 186 -10.53 1.99 2.75
C VAL A 186 -11.22 1.06 3.74
N ASP A 187 -12.44 1.40 4.17
CA ASP A 187 -13.35 0.41 4.76
C ASP A 187 -13.87 -0.48 3.62
N PRO A 188 -13.59 -1.79 3.61
CA PRO A 188 -14.05 -2.70 2.56
C PRO A 188 -15.56 -2.61 2.30
N TRP A 189 -16.38 -2.39 3.33
CA TRP A 189 -17.85 -2.27 3.24
C TRP A 189 -18.30 -0.92 2.67
N ALA A 190 -17.43 0.09 2.70
CA ALA A 190 -17.69 1.37 2.06
C ALA A 190 -17.54 1.33 0.54
N VAL A 191 -16.91 0.29 -0.03
CA VAL A 191 -16.65 0.19 -1.48
C VAL A 191 -17.92 -0.21 -2.27
N ALA A 192 -18.19 0.47 -3.38
CA ALA A 192 -19.28 0.12 -4.30
C ALA A 192 -18.86 -0.98 -5.29
N LEU A 193 -19.22 -2.24 -5.01
CA LEU A 193 -18.89 -3.43 -5.82
C LEU A 193 -19.65 -3.51 -7.15
N LYS A 194 -19.31 -2.66 -8.13
CA LYS A 194 -19.70 -2.89 -9.53
C LYS A 194 -18.42 -3.00 -10.35
N GLU A 195 -18.34 -3.96 -11.29
CA GLU A 195 -17.12 -4.27 -12.05
C GLU A 195 -16.48 -3.04 -12.71
N LYS A 196 -17.28 -2.16 -13.31
CA LYS A 196 -16.80 -0.91 -13.91
C LYS A 196 -16.04 0.02 -12.95
N HIS A 197 -16.23 -0.14 -11.64
CA HIS A 197 -15.59 0.65 -10.59
C HIS A 197 -14.23 0.12 -10.14
N PHE A 198 -13.81 -1.04 -10.63
CA PHE A 198 -12.48 -1.55 -10.32
C PHE A 198 -11.47 -1.25 -11.42
N ARG A 199 -11.83 -0.53 -12.49
CA ARG A 199 -10.90 -0.09 -13.57
C ARG A 199 -9.87 0.97 -13.12
N TRP A 200 -9.51 1.00 -11.83
CA TRP A 200 -8.66 1.98 -11.17
C TRP A 200 -8.00 1.35 -9.93
N SER A 201 -6.78 1.79 -9.58
CA SER A 201 -5.95 1.13 -8.56
C SER A 201 -5.47 2.03 -7.42
N HIS A 202 -5.79 3.33 -7.44
CA HIS A 202 -5.32 4.27 -6.40
C HIS A 202 -6.35 4.53 -5.30
N THR A 203 -7.62 4.60 -5.68
CA THR A 203 -8.74 5.04 -4.83
C THR A 203 -9.99 4.23 -5.12
N PHE A 204 -10.96 4.27 -4.22
CA PHE A 204 -12.17 3.46 -4.36
C PHE A 204 -13.40 4.31 -4.65
N LYS A 205 -14.32 3.77 -5.45
CA LYS A 205 -15.67 4.31 -5.50
C LYS A 205 -16.40 3.91 -4.23
N LEU A 206 -16.85 4.91 -3.48
CA LEU A 206 -17.59 4.69 -2.25
C LEU A 206 -19.09 4.54 -2.48
N ALA A 207 -19.73 3.75 -1.62
CA ALA A 207 -21.18 3.63 -1.49
C ALA A 207 -21.79 4.97 -1.03
N PRO A 208 -23.09 5.20 -1.28
CA PRO A 208 -23.77 6.41 -0.80
C PRO A 208 -23.56 6.63 0.71
N ARG A 209 -23.43 7.89 1.14
CA ARG A 209 -23.21 8.32 2.54
C ARG A 209 -21.86 7.96 3.16
N ARG A 210 -20.96 7.29 2.42
CA ARG A 210 -19.57 7.11 2.82
C ARG A 210 -18.73 8.29 2.31
N LYS A 211 -17.77 8.72 3.12
CA LYS A 211 -16.99 9.93 2.87
C LYS A 211 -15.52 9.64 2.64
N TRP A 212 -14.86 10.54 1.95
CA TRP A 212 -13.44 10.45 1.62
C TRP A 212 -12.71 11.57 2.35
N PHE A 213 -11.60 11.24 3.02
CA PHE A 213 -10.71 12.17 3.68
C PHE A 213 -9.29 12.14 3.13
N SER A 214 -8.58 13.26 3.23
CA SER A 214 -7.13 13.32 3.13
C SER A 214 -6.50 12.85 4.45
N ALA A 215 -5.17 12.67 4.48
CA ALA A 215 -4.49 12.14 5.66
C ALA A 215 -4.60 13.05 6.89
N ASN A 216 -4.81 14.35 6.71
CA ASN A 216 -5.06 15.29 7.82
C ASN A 216 -6.55 15.36 8.24
N GLY A 217 -7.40 14.49 7.70
CA GLY A 217 -8.82 14.37 8.00
C GLY A 217 -9.72 15.40 7.30
N GLN A 218 -9.24 16.15 6.31
CA GLN A 218 -10.11 17.09 5.58
C GLN A 218 -10.97 16.32 4.57
N PRO A 219 -12.28 16.64 4.44
CA PRO A 219 -13.12 16.00 3.45
C PRO A 219 -12.61 16.28 2.03
N VAL A 220 -12.39 15.23 1.24
CA VAL A 220 -12.05 15.36 -0.18
C VAL A 220 -13.34 15.61 -0.95
N ASN A 221 -13.63 16.88 -1.25
CA ASN A 221 -14.84 17.29 -1.95
C ASN A 221 -14.68 17.13 -3.47
N ASN A 222 -14.56 15.90 -3.93
CA ASN A 222 -14.47 15.59 -5.35
C ASN A 222 -15.59 14.60 -5.75
N ARG A 223 -16.24 14.86 -6.89
CA ARG A 223 -17.34 14.05 -7.42
C ARG A 223 -16.84 12.79 -8.16
N GLY A 224 -15.54 12.72 -8.46
CA GLY A 224 -14.88 11.57 -9.07
C GLY A 224 -14.38 10.54 -8.05
N TRP A 225 -14.23 9.30 -8.48
CA TRP A 225 -13.66 8.21 -7.68
C TRP A 225 -12.33 7.68 -8.22
N LYS A 226 -11.96 8.09 -9.45
CA LYS A 226 -10.67 7.79 -10.09
C LYS A 226 -9.71 8.95 -9.87
N ILE A 227 -9.42 9.24 -8.61
CA ILE A 227 -8.49 10.32 -8.30
C ILE A 227 -7.12 9.69 -8.20
N MET A 228 -6.21 10.23 -9.01
CA MET A 228 -4.79 9.92 -8.86
C MET A 228 -4.14 10.92 -7.94
N VAL A 229 -4.58 12.19 -7.96
CA VAL A 229 -3.86 13.32 -7.37
C VAL A 229 -4.66 14.05 -6.28
N HIS A 230 -3.98 14.46 -5.23
CA HIS A 230 -4.49 15.32 -4.17
C HIS A 230 -3.45 16.41 -3.88
N GLU A 231 -3.79 17.67 -4.13
CA GLU A 231 -2.83 18.77 -4.12
C GLU A 231 -2.44 19.25 -2.72
N GLU A 232 -3.25 18.99 -1.69
CA GLU A 232 -3.01 19.55 -0.35
C GLU A 232 -1.78 18.97 0.36
N GLY A 233 -1.13 17.93 -0.21
CA GLY A 233 0.20 17.47 0.19
C GLY A 233 0.38 17.25 1.68
N THR A 234 -0.49 16.43 2.29
CA THR A 234 -0.60 16.23 3.75
C THR A 234 0.49 15.33 4.33
N LEU A 235 1.74 15.54 3.90
CA LEU A 235 2.91 14.74 4.26
C LEU A 235 3.28 14.90 5.75
N ASP A 236 2.85 15.98 6.40
CA ASP A 236 3.12 16.26 7.81
C ASP A 236 2.34 15.35 8.78
N VAL A 237 1.30 14.67 8.30
CA VAL A 237 0.51 13.69 9.06
C VAL A 237 0.89 12.27 8.68
N ALA A 238 0.82 11.97 7.39
CA ALA A 238 1.24 10.69 6.85
C ALA A 238 1.70 10.84 5.40
N ALA A 239 2.75 10.12 5.05
CA ALA A 239 3.31 10.07 3.72
C ALA A 239 3.46 8.60 3.28
N LEU A 240 3.26 8.34 1.99
CA LEU A 240 3.54 7.02 1.43
C LEU A 240 4.83 7.10 0.61
N HIS A 241 5.94 6.63 1.19
CA HIS A 241 7.23 6.62 0.53
C HIS A 241 7.23 5.60 -0.61
N HIS A 242 7.41 6.07 -1.85
CA HIS A 242 7.33 5.24 -3.05
C HIS A 242 8.72 5.03 -3.69
N TYR A 243 9.28 3.84 -3.53
CA TYR A 243 10.60 3.43 -4.01
C TYR A 243 10.54 2.88 -5.43
N LYS A 244 9.97 3.65 -6.35
CA LYS A 244 9.72 3.14 -7.71
C LYS A 244 10.99 2.98 -8.54
N TYR A 245 12.00 3.83 -8.28
CA TYR A 245 13.21 3.94 -9.09
C TYR A 245 14.26 2.89 -8.72
N LEU A 246 14.63 2.79 -7.44
CA LEU A 246 15.72 1.94 -6.95
C LEU A 246 17.05 2.21 -7.70
N SER A 247 18.02 1.29 -7.68
CA SER A 247 19.25 1.43 -8.47
C SER A 247 18.99 1.33 -9.97
N LYS A 248 19.97 1.74 -10.79
CA LYS A 248 19.88 1.60 -12.25
C LYS A 248 19.68 0.14 -12.70
N GLU A 249 20.37 -0.82 -12.08
CA GLU A 249 20.22 -2.26 -12.34
C GLU A 249 18.80 -2.74 -11.99
N GLU A 250 18.28 -2.36 -10.83
CA GLU A 250 16.94 -2.76 -10.37
C GLU A 250 15.84 -2.12 -11.23
N TRP A 251 16.02 -0.85 -11.59
CA TRP A 251 15.16 -0.14 -12.53
C TRP A 251 15.14 -0.87 -13.88
N HIS A 252 16.31 -1.20 -14.43
CA HIS A 252 16.40 -1.95 -15.67
C HIS A 252 15.71 -3.31 -15.56
N THR A 253 15.96 -4.06 -14.48
CA THR A 253 15.35 -5.38 -14.29
C THR A 253 13.83 -5.30 -14.20
N LYS A 254 13.29 -4.38 -13.38
CA LYS A 254 11.84 -4.12 -13.25
C LYS A 254 11.24 -3.78 -14.61
N ASN A 255 11.89 -2.90 -15.36
CA ASN A 255 11.29 -2.36 -16.57
C ASN A 255 11.50 -3.26 -17.80
N CYS A 256 12.64 -3.93 -17.91
CA CYS A 256 13.07 -4.58 -19.15
C CYS A 256 13.08 -6.10 -19.12
N VAL A 257 13.24 -6.68 -17.93
CA VAL A 257 13.40 -8.13 -17.79
C VAL A 257 12.10 -8.75 -17.26
N ARG A 258 11.67 -8.36 -16.06
CA ARG A 258 10.49 -8.99 -15.41
C ARG A 258 9.15 -8.35 -15.79
N GLY A 259 9.16 -7.07 -16.16
CA GLY A 259 7.95 -6.28 -16.44
C GLY A 259 7.12 -5.97 -15.18
N ASP A 260 5.97 -5.33 -15.39
CA ASP A 260 5.04 -4.99 -14.31
C ASP A 260 3.83 -5.94 -14.23
N VAL A 261 3.05 -5.77 -13.16
CA VAL A 261 1.79 -6.48 -12.92
C VAL A 261 0.67 -6.05 -13.87
N MET A 262 0.87 -4.99 -14.66
CA MET A 262 -0.11 -4.46 -15.61
C MET A 262 0.09 -5.03 -17.02
N GLY A 263 1.12 -5.85 -17.26
CA GLY A 263 1.40 -6.43 -18.57
C GLY A 263 1.78 -5.40 -19.63
N LYS A 264 2.25 -4.20 -19.25
CA LYS A 264 2.51 -3.08 -20.16
C LYS A 264 3.82 -3.21 -20.96
N GLN A 265 4.13 -4.38 -21.51
CA GLN A 265 5.43 -4.65 -22.14
C GLN A 265 5.84 -3.65 -23.25
N GLN A 266 4.91 -3.05 -23.99
CA GLN A 266 5.24 -2.11 -25.08
C GLN A 266 5.73 -0.73 -24.63
N GLU A 267 5.18 -0.15 -23.56
CA GLU A 267 5.66 1.13 -23.02
C GLU A 267 7.08 0.97 -22.46
N MET A 268 7.35 -0.19 -21.88
CA MET A 268 8.62 -0.53 -21.25
C MET A 268 9.75 -0.76 -22.26
N LYS A 269 9.44 -1.25 -23.47
CA LYS A 269 10.43 -1.38 -24.58
C LYS A 269 11.12 -0.07 -24.94
N LYS A 270 10.48 1.10 -24.74
CA LYS A 270 11.12 2.41 -24.94
C LYS A 270 12.22 2.66 -23.90
N ILE A 271 12.01 2.21 -22.65
CA ILE A 271 12.98 2.32 -21.56
C ILE A 271 14.21 1.46 -21.85
N CYS A 272 13.98 0.25 -22.39
CA CYS A 272 15.02 -0.75 -22.59
C CYS A 272 15.94 -0.47 -23.79
N ASN A 273 15.48 0.32 -24.75
CA ASN A 273 16.26 0.69 -25.94
C ASN A 273 17.17 1.91 -25.72
N GLY A 274 17.48 2.27 -24.47
CA GLY A 274 18.37 3.39 -24.12
C GLY A 274 17.79 4.78 -24.43
N ARG A 275 16.47 4.88 -24.69
CA ARG A 275 15.79 6.15 -25.03
C ARG A 275 15.05 6.78 -23.85
N ALA A 276 15.04 6.14 -22.68
CA ALA A 276 14.43 6.71 -21.49
C ALA A 276 15.40 7.60 -20.72
N PRO A 277 14.88 8.64 -20.04
CA PRO A 277 15.65 9.40 -19.09
C PRO A 277 16.16 8.49 -17.95
N GLU A 278 17.34 8.82 -17.44
CA GLU A 278 17.91 8.16 -16.26
C GLU A 278 16.93 8.26 -15.06
N PRO A 279 16.96 7.27 -14.14
CA PRO A 279 16.14 7.31 -12.93
C PRO A 279 16.38 8.61 -12.15
N PHE A 280 15.29 9.23 -11.70
CA PHE A 280 15.35 10.42 -10.87
C PHE A 280 16.16 10.15 -9.60
N ALA A 281 17.19 10.97 -9.34
CA ALA A 281 18.13 10.75 -8.23
C ALA A 281 17.52 11.02 -6.84
N GLY A 282 16.53 11.91 -6.73
CA GLY A 282 16.10 12.46 -5.45
C GLY A 282 16.57 13.90 -5.26
N GLU A 283 15.77 14.73 -4.59
CA GLU A 283 16.05 16.16 -4.38
C GLU A 283 16.15 16.49 -2.89
N VAL A 284 15.21 15.98 -2.10
CA VAL A 284 15.05 16.29 -0.68
C VAL A 284 15.42 15.07 0.14
N PHE A 285 16.37 15.22 1.08
CA PHE A 285 16.69 14.17 2.04
C PHE A 285 15.47 13.89 2.93
N ASN A 286 15.09 12.63 3.02
CA ASN A 286 14.11 12.11 3.95
C ASN A 286 14.38 10.61 4.17
N ASP A 287 14.77 10.24 5.39
CA ASP A 287 14.99 8.87 5.81
C ASP A 287 13.95 8.35 6.81
N ASP A 288 12.76 8.97 6.89
CA ASP A 288 11.75 8.66 7.89
C ASP A 288 11.33 7.17 7.86
N ALA A 289 11.15 6.59 6.67
CA ALA A 289 10.86 5.17 6.54
C ALA A 289 12.00 4.28 7.07
N TRP A 290 13.26 4.70 6.93
CA TRP A 290 14.39 4.00 7.54
C TRP A 290 14.37 4.12 9.07
N GLN A 291 14.09 5.31 9.59
CA GLN A 291 13.98 5.56 11.02
C GLN A 291 12.85 4.74 11.66
N VAL A 292 11.71 4.59 10.97
CA VAL A 292 10.62 3.70 11.39
C VAL A 292 11.07 2.23 11.37
N LEU A 293 11.68 1.76 10.28
CA LEU A 293 12.12 0.37 10.19
C LEU A 293 13.12 0.01 11.28
N ARG A 294 14.18 0.80 11.42
CA ARG A 294 15.28 0.54 12.37
C ARG A 294 14.84 0.61 13.83
N SER A 295 13.84 1.44 14.16
CA SER A 295 13.33 1.59 15.52
C SER A 295 12.35 0.47 15.89
N ARG A 296 11.46 0.10 14.96
CA ARG A 296 10.40 -0.89 15.22
C ARG A 296 10.85 -2.32 14.97
N VAL A 297 11.89 -2.54 14.17
CA VAL A 297 12.47 -3.85 13.87
C VAL A 297 13.99 -3.80 14.11
N PRO A 298 14.45 -3.87 15.38
CA PRO A 298 15.84 -3.61 15.74
C PRO A 298 16.89 -4.47 15.03
N SER A 299 16.52 -5.66 14.52
CA SER A 299 17.42 -6.48 13.71
C SER A 299 17.92 -5.78 12.44
N TYR A 300 17.22 -4.75 11.95
CA TYR A 300 17.68 -3.94 10.82
C TYR A 300 18.78 -2.94 11.19
N GLN A 301 19.04 -2.65 12.47
CA GLN A 301 20.14 -1.76 12.89
C GLN A 301 21.52 -2.28 12.48
N GLN A 302 21.66 -3.57 12.15
CA GLN A 302 22.88 -4.14 11.59
C GLN A 302 23.35 -3.43 10.30
N TYR A 303 22.44 -2.75 9.59
CA TYR A 303 22.75 -2.02 8.35
C TYR A 303 23.18 -0.55 8.58
N ASP A 304 23.22 -0.06 9.82
CA ASP A 304 23.52 1.35 10.12
C ASP A 304 24.86 1.81 9.57
N ASN A 305 25.89 0.97 9.74
CA ASN A 305 27.26 1.29 9.40
C ASN A 305 27.67 0.85 7.99
N VAL A 306 26.76 0.27 7.22
CA VAL A 306 27.03 -0.15 5.84
C VAL A 306 27.24 1.08 4.96
N GLN A 307 28.43 1.19 4.37
CA GLN A 307 28.83 2.30 3.50
C GLN A 307 28.55 2.02 2.02
N GLU A 308 28.65 0.76 1.61
CA GLU A 308 28.37 0.32 0.25
C GLU A 308 26.85 0.14 0.06
N LEU A 309 26.23 1.15 -0.56
CA LEU A 309 24.77 1.22 -0.74
C LEU A 309 24.35 1.06 -2.22
N GLY A 310 25.31 0.68 -3.08
CA GLY A 310 25.17 0.59 -4.54
C GLY A 310 25.47 1.90 -5.26
#